data_AF-K2G1Q5-F1
#
_entry.id   AF-K2G1Q5-F1
#
_cell.length_a   1.000
_cell.length_b   1.000
_cell.length_c   1.000
_cell.angle_alpha   90.00
_cell.angle_beta   90.00
_cell.angle_gamma   90.00
#
_symmetry.space_group_name_H-M   'P 1'
#
loop_
_entity.id
_entity.type
_entity.pdbx_description
1 polymer ?
#
loop_
_entity_poly.entity_id
_entity_poly.type
_entity_poly.pdbx_seq_one_letter_code
_entity_poly.pdbx_strand_id
1 'polypeptide(L)'
;RLSGNFHLTPENTIRLGYSRAYRTASIVDYSAYQWALPVAKVNGPLSPAEQAYISRNLPPLLVGAPNLPAERMDTWELGYLGDWRDWRMSLDVRLFLEKIPNRLSQVFATPDYMAELQKIRIEGVEYQWKWQAFEHTRLMLAQSFIHASADFLESALSGSLRQALPDFLQNVDDLADRSTPERSTSAMLMQKLPLGLDFSLAAYWVGKMKWSRNTWADKYRRLDARLGYPFQWAGQRGEIAYIVQSLNGAHGEFKSYGDPADRVIDRRQWLNLRLDF
;
A
#
# COMPACT_ATOMS: atom_id res chain seq x y z
N ARG A 1 16.27 -4.32 -16.56
CA ARG A 1 16.08 -2.89 -16.25
C ARG A 1 17.07 -2.09 -17.08
N LEU A 2 16.65 -0.95 -17.61
CA LEU A 2 17.50 0.03 -18.26
C LEU A 2 17.29 1.37 -17.55
N SER A 3 18.37 2.11 -17.30
CA SER A 3 18.27 3.43 -16.68
C SER A 3 19.42 4.32 -17.11
N GLY A 4 19.16 5.61 -17.24
CA GLY A 4 20.16 6.63 -17.54
C GLY A 4 19.96 7.86 -16.66
N ASN A 5 21.06 8.52 -16.32
CA ASN A 5 21.08 9.77 -15.57
C ASN A 5 21.76 10.84 -16.43
N PHE A 6 21.16 12.02 -16.47
CA PHE A 6 21.67 13.17 -17.19
C PHE A 6 21.83 14.34 -16.23
N HIS A 7 23.08 14.77 -16.01
CA HIS A 7 23.39 15.90 -15.17
C HIS A 7 23.26 17.20 -15.98
N LEU A 8 22.20 17.97 -15.71
CA LEU A 8 22.02 19.31 -16.29
C LEU A 8 23.08 20.28 -15.75
N THR A 9 23.35 20.15 -14.46
CA THR A 9 24.42 20.83 -13.70
C THR A 9 24.90 19.87 -12.61
N PRO A 10 25.98 20.18 -11.87
CA PRO A 10 26.40 19.37 -10.72
C PRO A 10 25.31 19.18 -9.65
N GLU A 11 24.35 20.09 -9.57
CA GLU A 11 23.26 20.10 -8.58
C GLU A 11 21.94 19.54 -9.11
N ASN A 12 21.77 19.42 -10.42
CA ASN A 12 20.48 19.09 -11.05
C ASN A 12 20.62 17.90 -12.01
N THR A 13 19.88 16.83 -11.74
CA THR A 13 19.95 15.57 -12.48
C THR A 13 18.56 15.13 -12.93
N ILE A 14 18.41 14.82 -14.21
CA ILE A 14 17.26 14.10 -14.75
C ILE A 14 17.59 12.60 -14.80
N ARG A 15 16.64 11.75 -14.43
CA ARG A 15 16.75 10.30 -14.46
C ARG A 15 15.67 9.73 -15.36
N LEU A 16 16.02 8.79 -16.21
CA LEU A 16 15.06 8.03 -17.02
C LEU A 16 15.24 6.55 -16.73
N GLY A 17 14.15 5.85 -16.45
CA GLY A 17 14.15 4.44 -16.10
C GLY A 17 13.09 3.65 -16.86
N TYR A 18 13.45 2.44 -17.26
CA TYR A 18 12.53 1.40 -17.70
C TYR A 18 12.83 0.07 -16.99
N SER A 19 11.82 -0.58 -16.45
CA SER A 19 11.95 -1.92 -15.89
C SER A 19 10.79 -2.82 -16.28
N ARG A 20 11.10 -4.12 -16.34
CA ARG A 20 10.12 -5.18 -16.45
C ARG A 20 10.33 -6.15 -15.30
N ALA A 21 9.25 -6.46 -14.59
CA ALA A 21 9.20 -7.43 -13.52
C ALA A 21 8.18 -8.51 -13.85
N TYR A 22 8.33 -9.68 -13.22
CA TYR A 22 7.41 -10.79 -13.30
C TYR A 22 7.09 -11.30 -11.89
N ARG A 23 5.82 -11.65 -11.66
CA ARG A 23 5.35 -12.31 -10.44
C ARG A 23 4.70 -13.63 -10.83
N THR A 24 5.32 -14.73 -10.42
CA THR A 24 4.68 -16.06 -10.52
C THR A 24 3.56 -16.17 -9.49
N ALA A 25 2.54 -16.96 -9.82
CA ALA A 25 1.51 -17.29 -8.86
C ALA A 25 2.06 -18.20 -7.74
N SER A 26 1.26 -18.47 -6.71
CA SER A 26 1.64 -19.38 -5.65
C SER A 26 1.59 -20.84 -6.13
N ILE A 27 2.25 -21.76 -5.41
CA ILE A 27 2.20 -23.21 -5.72
C ILE A 27 0.76 -23.73 -5.74
N VAL A 28 -0.10 -23.19 -4.87
CA VAL A 28 -1.52 -23.54 -4.81
C VAL A 28 -2.21 -23.17 -6.12
N ASP A 29 -1.91 -22.01 -6.69
CA ASP A 29 -2.50 -21.55 -7.96
C ASP A 29 -2.10 -22.44 -9.14
N TYR A 30 -0.94 -23.11 -9.09
CA TYR A 30 -0.45 -24.00 -10.15
C TYR A 30 -0.92 -25.44 -9.99
N SER A 31 -0.98 -25.95 -8.75
CA SER A 31 -1.05 -27.38 -8.48
C SER A 31 -2.14 -27.79 -7.50
N ALA A 32 -3.00 -26.86 -7.05
CA ALA A 32 -4.12 -27.22 -6.19
C ALA A 32 -5.01 -28.26 -6.89
N TYR A 33 -5.36 -29.29 -6.13
CA TYR A 33 -6.38 -30.23 -6.51
C TYR A 33 -7.18 -30.56 -5.25
N GLN A 34 -8.09 -29.66 -4.90
CA GLN A 34 -8.96 -29.82 -3.75
C GLN A 34 -10.34 -30.27 -4.21
N TRP A 35 -10.67 -31.53 -3.90
CA TRP A 35 -12.01 -32.08 -4.08
C TRP A 35 -12.76 -32.06 -2.74
N ALA A 36 -13.94 -31.46 -2.72
CA ALA A 36 -14.88 -31.55 -1.62
C ALA A 36 -15.52 -32.93 -1.72
N LEU A 37 -15.31 -33.77 -0.70
CA LEU A 37 -15.97 -35.06 -0.63
C LEU A 37 -17.49 -34.86 -0.71
N PRO A 38 -18.22 -35.66 -1.51
CA PRO A 38 -19.68 -35.55 -1.57
C PRO A 38 -20.25 -35.73 -0.16
N VAL A 39 -20.86 -34.67 0.37
CA VAL A 39 -21.55 -34.74 1.66
C VAL A 39 -22.91 -35.36 1.39
N ALA A 40 -23.17 -36.50 2.02
CA ALA A 40 -24.46 -37.16 1.98
C ALA A 40 -25.03 -37.21 3.40
N LYS A 41 -26.36 -37.08 3.49
CA LYS A 41 -27.08 -37.39 4.73
C LYS A 41 -27.10 -38.90 4.92
N VAL A 42 -26.91 -39.36 6.16
CA VAL A 42 -27.01 -40.79 6.50
C VAL A 42 -28.40 -41.34 6.20
N ASN A 43 -29.46 -40.52 6.33
CA ASN A 43 -30.85 -40.91 6.13
C ASN A 43 -31.56 -39.99 5.13
N GLY A 44 -31.38 -40.25 3.82
CA GLY A 44 -32.10 -39.57 2.74
C GLY A 44 -31.34 -38.42 2.06
N PRO A 45 -31.90 -37.82 1.00
CA PRO A 45 -31.22 -36.76 0.26
C PRO A 45 -31.11 -35.47 1.07
N LEU A 46 -30.09 -34.67 0.77
CA LEU A 46 -29.98 -33.31 1.31
C LEU A 46 -31.13 -32.45 0.78
N SER A 47 -31.80 -31.72 1.66
CA SER A 47 -32.77 -30.70 1.23
C SER A 47 -32.06 -29.55 0.49
N PRO A 48 -32.78 -28.76 -0.34
CA PRO A 48 -32.18 -27.61 -1.03
C PRO A 48 -31.49 -26.60 -0.09
N ALA A 49 -32.04 -26.38 1.11
CA ALA A 49 -31.44 -25.49 2.11
C ALA A 49 -30.13 -26.05 2.66
N GLU A 50 -30.04 -27.36 2.86
CA GLU A 50 -28.84 -28.03 3.34
C GLU A 50 -27.76 -28.08 2.27
N GLN A 51 -28.14 -28.32 1.01
CA GLN A 51 -27.21 -28.20 -0.13
C GLN A 51 -26.65 -26.78 -0.21
N ALA A 52 -27.51 -25.76 -0.14
CA ALA A 52 -27.09 -24.36 -0.16
C ALA A 52 -26.18 -24.01 1.03
N TYR A 53 -26.47 -24.52 2.23
CA TYR A 53 -25.61 -24.34 3.41
C TYR A 53 -24.25 -25.00 3.22
N ILE A 54 -24.22 -26.24 2.73
CA ILE A 54 -22.99 -27.01 2.51
C ILE A 54 -22.13 -26.33 1.43
N SER A 55 -22.72 -25.94 0.29
CA SER A 55 -22.01 -25.25 -0.79
C SER A 55 -21.43 -23.90 -0.37
N ARG A 56 -22.02 -23.22 0.63
CA ARG A 56 -21.53 -21.94 1.16
C ARG A 56 -20.46 -22.10 2.25
N ASN A 57 -20.47 -23.19 3.00
CA ASN A 57 -19.66 -23.35 4.22
C ASN A 57 -18.56 -24.42 4.10
N LEU A 58 -18.59 -25.28 3.07
CA LEU A 58 -17.44 -26.12 2.76
C LEU A 58 -16.33 -25.28 2.11
N PRO A 59 -15.05 -25.67 2.28
CA PRO A 59 -13.96 -25.04 1.55
C PRO A 59 -14.27 -25.08 0.05
N PRO A 60 -14.10 -23.97 -0.68
CA PRO A 60 -14.32 -23.99 -2.11
C PRO A 60 -13.42 -25.05 -2.75
N LEU A 61 -13.97 -25.76 -3.74
CA LEU A 61 -13.18 -26.61 -4.62
C LEU A 61 -12.12 -25.71 -5.26
N LEU A 62 -10.84 -25.92 -5.01
CA LEU A 62 -9.77 -25.13 -5.60
C LEU A 62 -9.01 -25.98 -6.62
N VAL A 63 -8.97 -25.49 -7.85
CA VAL A 63 -8.26 -26.16 -8.93
C VAL A 63 -7.14 -25.25 -9.42
N GLY A 64 -5.94 -25.79 -9.41
CA GLY A 64 -4.75 -25.14 -9.93
C GLY A 64 -4.75 -25.12 -11.46
N ALA A 65 -4.09 -24.12 -12.02
CA ALA A 65 -3.85 -23.95 -13.44
C ALA A 65 -2.35 -24.16 -13.72
N PRO A 66 -1.90 -25.36 -14.14
CA PRO A 66 -0.48 -25.66 -14.32
C PRO A 66 0.23 -24.76 -15.34
N ASN A 67 -0.52 -24.22 -16.30
CA ASN A 67 -0.01 -23.37 -17.38
C ASN A 67 -0.27 -21.88 -17.14
N LEU A 68 -0.50 -21.45 -15.89
CA LEU A 68 -0.77 -20.05 -15.58
C LEU A 68 0.48 -19.19 -15.87
N PRO A 69 0.39 -18.19 -16.77
CA PRO A 69 1.53 -17.33 -17.06
C PRO A 69 1.89 -16.47 -15.85
N ALA A 70 3.14 -16.03 -15.79
CA ALA A 70 3.54 -15.03 -14.80
C ALA A 70 2.87 -13.69 -15.10
N GLU A 71 2.40 -13.02 -14.04
CA GLU A 71 1.96 -11.63 -14.12
C GLU A 71 3.16 -10.77 -14.48
N ARG A 72 3.03 -9.91 -15.49
CA ARG A 72 4.08 -8.99 -15.93
C ARG A 72 3.79 -7.58 -15.44
N MET A 73 4.82 -6.83 -15.11
CA MET A 73 4.72 -5.39 -14.86
C MET A 73 5.80 -4.65 -15.63
N ASP A 74 5.39 -3.66 -16.41
CA ASP A 74 6.25 -2.75 -17.16
C ASP A 74 6.18 -1.36 -16.52
N THR A 75 7.33 -0.79 -16.17
CA THR A 75 7.41 0.52 -15.48
C THR A 75 8.28 1.47 -16.28
N TRP A 76 7.78 2.69 -16.50
CA TRP A 76 8.52 3.84 -17.00
C TRP A 76 8.61 4.90 -15.91
N GLU A 77 9.77 5.51 -15.75
CA GLU A 77 10.04 6.53 -14.73
C GLU A 77 10.81 7.70 -15.32
N LEU A 78 10.35 8.91 -15.02
CA LEU A 78 11.09 10.15 -15.23
C LEU A 78 11.30 10.82 -13.87
N GLY A 79 12.55 10.88 -13.45
CA GLY A 79 12.96 11.48 -12.19
C GLY A 79 13.66 12.83 -12.39
N TYR A 80 13.50 13.72 -11.42
CA TYR A 80 14.31 14.92 -11.26
C TYR A 80 14.86 14.97 -9.83
N LEU A 81 16.18 15.15 -9.70
CA LEU A 81 16.85 15.40 -8.43
C LEU A 81 17.54 16.77 -8.49
N GLY A 82 17.15 17.67 -7.58
CA GLY A 82 17.89 18.88 -7.24
C GLY A 82 18.53 18.74 -5.86
N ASP A 83 19.84 19.01 -5.75
CA ASP A 83 20.59 19.09 -4.49
C ASP A 83 21.32 20.44 -4.43
N TRP A 84 20.67 21.44 -3.82
CA TRP A 84 21.16 22.82 -3.73
C TRP A 84 21.78 23.08 -2.36
N ARG A 85 23.11 22.96 -2.30
CA ARG A 85 23.85 23.00 -1.03
C ARG A 85 23.89 24.38 -0.41
N ASP A 86 24.02 25.43 -1.23
CA ASP A 86 24.01 26.82 -0.78
C ASP A 86 22.69 27.20 -0.08
N TRP A 87 21.61 26.51 -0.43
CA TRP A 87 20.27 26.69 0.13
C TRP A 87 19.92 25.64 1.20
N ARG A 88 20.84 24.69 1.45
CA ARG A 88 20.63 23.50 2.31
C ARG A 88 19.31 22.79 1.99
N MET A 89 19.06 22.57 0.71
CA MET A 89 17.77 22.12 0.18
C MET A 89 17.95 21.00 -0.84
N SER A 90 17.04 20.03 -0.84
CA SER A 90 16.96 18.99 -1.86
C SER A 90 15.52 18.76 -2.29
N LEU A 91 15.30 18.44 -3.57
CA LEU A 91 14.02 18.04 -4.14
C LEU A 91 14.22 16.80 -5.00
N ASP A 92 13.49 15.73 -4.68
CA ASP A 92 13.37 14.55 -5.54
C ASP A 92 11.93 14.50 -6.06
N VAL A 93 11.74 14.39 -7.38
CA VAL A 93 10.46 14.23 -8.05
C VAL A 93 10.53 13.00 -8.93
N ARG A 94 9.51 12.15 -8.89
CA ARG A 94 9.35 10.96 -9.72
C ARG A 94 7.98 10.99 -10.38
N LEU A 95 7.96 11.06 -11.71
CA LEU A 95 6.79 10.75 -12.52
C LEU A 95 6.91 9.30 -12.99
N PHE A 96 5.84 8.52 -12.89
CA PHE A 96 5.88 7.11 -13.24
C PHE A 96 4.61 6.66 -13.97
N LEU A 97 4.77 5.61 -14.78
CA LEU A 97 3.71 4.88 -15.45
C LEU A 97 4.01 3.39 -15.37
N GLU A 98 3.13 2.65 -14.72
CA GLU A 98 3.17 1.20 -14.57
C GLU A 98 2.03 0.57 -15.35
N LYS A 99 2.32 -0.53 -16.03
CA LYS A 99 1.37 -1.32 -16.79
C LYS A 99 1.49 -2.79 -16.41
N ILE A 100 0.39 -3.38 -15.98
CA ILE A 100 0.25 -4.80 -15.71
C ILE A 100 -0.75 -5.34 -16.73
N PRO A 101 -0.31 -5.91 -17.86
CA PRO A 101 -1.23 -6.31 -18.93
C PRO A 101 -2.05 -7.55 -18.58
N ASN A 102 -1.63 -8.32 -17.58
CA ASN A 102 -2.21 -9.61 -17.25
C ASN A 102 -2.26 -9.86 -15.74
N ARG A 103 -3.00 -9.01 -15.03
CA ARG A 103 -3.18 -9.14 -13.59
C ARG A 103 -3.83 -10.46 -13.25
N LEU A 104 -3.15 -11.26 -12.45
CA LEU A 104 -3.69 -12.51 -11.89
C LEU A 104 -4.60 -12.20 -10.71
N SER A 105 -5.78 -12.82 -10.68
CA SER A 105 -6.73 -12.67 -9.59
C SER A 105 -7.52 -13.94 -9.35
N GLN A 106 -7.81 -14.20 -8.07
CA GLN A 106 -8.62 -15.33 -7.64
C GLN A 106 -10.06 -15.13 -8.10
N VAL A 107 -10.57 -16.07 -8.89
CA VAL A 107 -11.98 -16.16 -9.26
C VAL A 107 -12.68 -17.05 -8.23
N PHE A 108 -13.72 -16.50 -7.61
CA PHE A 108 -14.57 -17.27 -6.69
C PHE A 108 -15.72 -17.91 -7.48
N ALA A 109 -15.56 -19.19 -7.81
CA ALA A 109 -16.48 -19.97 -8.62
C ALA A 109 -16.56 -21.41 -8.08
N THR A 110 -17.22 -22.32 -8.77
CA THR A 110 -17.22 -23.74 -8.37
C THR A 110 -16.69 -24.57 -9.53
N PRO A 111 -15.40 -24.93 -9.53
CA PRO A 111 -14.36 -24.61 -8.55
C PRO A 111 -13.83 -23.17 -8.61
N ASP A 112 -13.22 -22.71 -7.52
CA ASP A 112 -12.33 -21.56 -7.44
C ASP A 112 -11.04 -21.81 -8.22
N TYR A 113 -10.51 -20.75 -8.85
CA TYR A 113 -9.26 -20.83 -9.61
C TYR A 113 -8.61 -19.45 -9.76
N MET A 114 -7.32 -19.42 -10.11
CA MET A 114 -6.58 -18.21 -10.45
C MET A 114 -6.62 -17.96 -11.96
N ALA A 115 -6.85 -16.71 -12.39
CA ALA A 115 -6.86 -16.35 -13.81
C ALA A 115 -6.34 -14.94 -14.07
N GLU A 116 -5.93 -14.68 -15.31
CA GLU A 116 -5.65 -13.34 -15.83
C GLU A 116 -6.97 -12.59 -16.03
N LEU A 117 -7.25 -11.57 -15.21
CA LEU A 117 -8.55 -10.89 -15.24
C LEU A 117 -8.51 -9.51 -15.88
N GLN A 118 -7.48 -8.73 -15.57
CA GLN A 118 -7.46 -7.30 -15.90
C GLN A 118 -6.12 -6.86 -16.45
N LYS A 119 -6.16 -5.82 -17.29
CA LYS A 119 -5.00 -4.95 -17.53
C LYS A 119 -5.11 -3.76 -16.57
N ILE A 120 -4.06 -3.50 -15.79
CA ILE A 120 -3.98 -2.36 -14.88
C ILE A 120 -3.01 -1.34 -15.46
N ARG A 121 -3.37 -0.07 -15.36
CA ARG A 121 -2.48 1.07 -15.52
C ARG A 121 -2.43 1.84 -14.22
N ILE A 122 -1.24 2.14 -13.73
CA ILE A 122 -1.02 3.01 -12.57
C ILE A 122 -0.10 4.13 -13.01
N GLU A 123 -0.47 5.37 -12.75
CA GLU A 123 0.34 6.53 -13.08
C GLU A 123 0.31 7.53 -11.95
N GLY A 124 1.39 8.30 -11.84
CA GLY A 124 1.47 9.25 -10.74
C GLY A 124 2.70 10.12 -10.75
N VAL A 125 2.67 11.05 -9.82
CA VAL A 125 3.80 11.90 -9.46
C VAL A 125 4.00 11.85 -7.95
N GLU A 126 5.24 11.64 -7.55
CA GLU A 126 5.68 11.69 -6.16
C GLU A 126 6.78 12.72 -6.06
N TYR A 127 6.79 13.49 -4.96
CA TYR A 127 7.92 14.33 -4.66
C TYR A 127 8.24 14.34 -3.18
N GLN A 128 9.52 14.55 -2.88
CA GLN A 128 10.04 14.74 -1.55
C GLN A 128 10.96 15.96 -1.54
N TRP A 129 10.55 16.98 -0.80
CA TRP A 129 11.30 18.20 -0.55
C TRP A 129 11.86 18.17 0.87
N LYS A 130 13.14 18.54 1.00
CA LYS A 130 13.82 18.69 2.30
C LYS A 130 14.51 20.04 2.31
N TRP A 131 14.40 20.75 3.43
CA TRP A 131 15.01 22.07 3.58
C TRP A 131 15.47 22.31 5.01
N GLN A 132 16.73 22.66 5.18
CA GLN A 132 17.25 23.21 6.43
C GLN A 132 17.18 24.74 6.37
N ALA A 133 15.99 25.28 6.67
CA ALA A 133 15.70 26.71 6.62
C ALA A 133 16.68 27.53 7.48
N PHE A 134 16.97 27.04 8.68
CA PHE A 134 17.91 27.63 9.63
C PHE A 134 18.83 26.55 10.19
N GLU A 135 19.91 26.93 10.88
CA GLU A 135 20.81 25.97 11.56
C GLU A 135 20.08 24.98 12.49
N HIS A 136 18.96 25.42 13.04
CA HIS A 136 18.20 24.70 14.06
C HIS A 136 16.86 24.15 13.57
N THR A 137 16.50 24.38 12.30
CA THR A 137 15.16 24.10 11.79
C THR A 137 15.26 23.33 10.47
N ARG A 138 14.61 22.17 10.42
CA ARG A 138 14.47 21.37 9.21
C ARG A 138 13.00 21.10 8.91
N LEU A 139 12.68 21.17 7.63
CA LEU A 139 11.38 20.89 7.07
C LEU A 139 11.52 19.74 6.06
N MET A 140 10.54 18.84 6.06
CA MET A 140 10.39 17.82 5.03
C MET A 140 8.94 17.80 4.60
N LEU A 141 8.71 17.74 3.29
CA LEU A 141 7.39 17.56 2.70
C LEU A 141 7.50 16.45 1.68
N ALA A 142 6.64 15.44 1.79
CA ALA A 142 6.45 14.45 0.74
C ALA A 142 4.99 14.43 0.32
N GLN A 143 4.77 14.24 -0.97
CA GLN A 143 3.45 14.20 -1.57
C GLN A 143 3.44 13.16 -2.67
N SER A 144 2.35 12.40 -2.73
CA SER A 144 2.07 11.45 -3.79
C SER A 144 0.70 11.75 -4.39
N PHE A 145 0.61 11.71 -5.72
CA PHE A 145 -0.61 11.74 -6.50
C PHE A 145 -0.60 10.51 -7.40
N ILE A 146 -1.53 9.58 -7.19
CA ILE A 146 -1.56 8.31 -7.92
C ILE A 146 -2.96 8.10 -8.48
N HIS A 147 -3.04 7.65 -9.71
CA HIS A 147 -4.27 7.18 -10.32
C HIS A 147 -4.05 5.75 -10.82
N ALA A 148 -4.95 4.85 -10.44
CA ALA A 148 -5.00 3.50 -10.96
C ALA A 148 -6.30 3.32 -11.73
N SER A 149 -6.22 2.62 -12.86
CA SER A 149 -7.36 2.25 -13.69
C SER A 149 -7.18 0.82 -14.18
N ALA A 150 -8.26 0.04 -14.21
CA ALA A 150 -8.26 -1.30 -14.75
C ALA A 150 -9.34 -1.48 -15.82
N ASP A 151 -9.07 -2.41 -16.73
CA ASP A 151 -10.07 -2.94 -17.66
C ASP A 151 -9.99 -4.45 -17.63
N PHE A 152 -11.13 -5.13 -17.72
CA PHE A 152 -11.14 -6.58 -17.88
C PHE A 152 -10.57 -7.02 -19.23
N LEU A 153 -9.88 -8.15 -19.24
CA LEU A 153 -9.44 -8.81 -20.47
C LEU A 153 -10.65 -9.45 -21.16
N GLU A 154 -10.67 -9.44 -22.50
CA GLU A 154 -11.74 -10.11 -23.27
C GLU A 154 -11.80 -11.61 -22.96
N SER A 155 -10.65 -12.25 -22.76
CA SER A 155 -10.54 -13.65 -22.35
C SER A 155 -11.15 -13.93 -20.98
N ALA A 156 -11.14 -12.94 -20.08
CA ALA A 156 -11.79 -13.06 -18.77
C ALA A 156 -13.31 -12.95 -18.91
N LEU A 157 -13.82 -12.12 -19.82
CA LEU A 157 -15.26 -11.88 -20.00
C LEU A 157 -15.97 -12.92 -20.88
N SER A 158 -15.23 -13.82 -21.54
CA SER A 158 -15.79 -14.87 -22.41
C SER A 158 -16.17 -16.17 -21.68
N GLY A 159 -15.80 -16.31 -20.40
CA GLY A 159 -16.02 -17.51 -19.59
C GLY A 159 -17.08 -17.39 -18.47
N SER A 160 -16.97 -18.27 -17.47
CA SER A 160 -17.82 -18.34 -16.27
C SER A 160 -17.85 -17.04 -15.44
N LEU A 161 -16.86 -16.16 -15.59
CA LEU A 161 -16.83 -14.82 -15.01
C LEU A 161 -17.97 -13.91 -15.48
N ARG A 162 -18.48 -14.10 -16.71
CA ARG A 162 -19.67 -13.37 -17.17
C ARG A 162 -20.92 -13.79 -16.41
N GLN A 163 -20.91 -14.97 -15.81
CA GLN A 163 -21.96 -15.49 -14.93
C GLN A 163 -21.72 -15.14 -13.46
N ALA A 164 -20.56 -14.55 -13.12
CA ALA A 164 -20.31 -14.05 -11.77
C ALA A 164 -21.27 -12.90 -11.46
N LEU A 165 -21.74 -12.85 -10.22
CA LEU A 165 -22.67 -11.82 -9.74
C LEU A 165 -22.09 -10.42 -10.04
N PRO A 166 -22.87 -9.45 -10.55
CA PRO A 166 -22.39 -8.10 -10.90
C PRO A 166 -21.51 -7.45 -9.82
N ASP A 167 -21.84 -7.67 -8.55
CA ASP A 167 -21.10 -7.17 -7.39
C ASP A 167 -19.66 -7.70 -7.31
N PHE A 168 -19.39 -8.93 -7.80
CA PHE A 168 -18.04 -9.48 -7.84
C PHE A 168 -17.14 -8.69 -8.79
N LEU A 169 -17.61 -8.47 -10.03
CA LEU A 169 -16.85 -7.75 -11.04
C LEU A 169 -16.60 -6.31 -10.59
N GLN A 170 -17.63 -5.64 -10.06
CA GLN A 170 -17.48 -4.29 -9.51
C GLN A 170 -16.45 -4.24 -8.38
N ASN A 171 -16.47 -5.19 -7.44
CA ASN A 171 -15.52 -5.22 -6.33
C ASN A 171 -14.07 -5.50 -6.77
N VAL A 172 -13.88 -6.30 -7.81
CA VAL A 172 -12.57 -6.54 -8.43
C VAL A 172 -12.04 -5.27 -9.11
N ASP A 173 -12.92 -4.57 -9.81
CA ASP A 173 -12.61 -3.34 -10.53
C ASP A 173 -12.28 -2.19 -9.57
N ASP A 174 -13.17 -1.92 -8.61
CA ASP A 174 -12.93 -0.94 -7.55
C ASP A 174 -11.63 -1.23 -6.79
N LEU A 175 -11.31 -2.50 -6.52
CA LEU A 175 -10.08 -2.83 -5.82
C LEU A 175 -8.87 -2.43 -6.67
N ALA A 176 -8.91 -2.64 -7.98
CA ALA A 176 -7.81 -2.23 -8.84
C ALA A 176 -7.69 -0.69 -8.86
N ASP A 177 -8.78 0.01 -9.15
CA ASP A 177 -8.84 1.46 -9.31
C ASP A 177 -8.55 2.23 -8.01
N ARG A 178 -8.89 1.64 -6.87
CA ARG A 178 -8.78 2.26 -5.54
C ARG A 178 -7.78 1.55 -4.64
N SER A 179 -6.90 0.70 -5.18
CA SER A 179 -5.88 -0.05 -4.41
C SER A 179 -4.86 0.83 -3.67
N THR A 180 -4.79 2.11 -4.03
CA THR A 180 -3.87 3.09 -3.45
C THR A 180 -4.62 4.41 -3.20
N PRO A 181 -4.26 5.18 -2.16
CA PRO A 181 -4.82 6.51 -1.98
C PRO A 181 -4.43 7.41 -3.15
N GLU A 182 -5.41 8.09 -3.77
CA GLU A 182 -5.11 9.02 -4.87
C GLU A 182 -4.21 10.17 -4.46
N ARG A 183 -4.22 10.51 -3.16
CA ARG A 183 -3.40 11.56 -2.56
C ARG A 183 -2.91 11.10 -1.20
N SER A 184 -1.61 11.27 -0.99
CA SER A 184 -0.98 11.08 0.32
C SER A 184 0.03 12.20 0.55
N THR A 185 -0.04 12.84 1.71
CA THR A 185 0.86 13.93 2.10
C THR A 185 1.50 13.59 3.43
N SER A 186 2.80 13.80 3.56
CA SER A 186 3.50 13.81 4.85
C SER A 186 4.32 15.07 5.00
N ALA A 187 4.21 15.75 6.14
CA ALA A 187 5.03 16.91 6.48
C ALA A 187 5.75 16.64 7.81
N MET A 188 6.99 17.10 7.93
CA MET A 188 7.76 16.99 9.15
C MET A 188 8.49 18.29 9.44
N LEU A 189 8.41 18.73 10.70
CA LEU A 189 9.21 19.79 11.28
C LEU A 189 10.18 19.16 12.29
N MET A 190 11.44 19.55 12.24
CA MET A 190 12.43 19.29 13.28
C MET A 190 13.00 20.62 13.76
N GLN A 191 13.04 20.82 15.07
CA GLN A 191 13.49 22.05 15.69
C GLN A 191 14.38 21.75 16.90
N LYS A 192 15.61 22.30 16.89
CA LYS A 192 16.41 22.43 18.13
C LYS A 192 15.82 23.56 18.96
N LEU A 193 15.41 23.24 20.17
CA LEU A 193 14.85 24.18 21.15
C LEU A 193 15.93 24.63 22.15
N PRO A 194 15.68 25.69 22.94
CA PRO A 194 16.54 26.06 24.06
C PRO A 194 16.80 24.89 25.02
N LEU A 195 17.89 24.99 25.79
CA LEU A 195 18.33 23.95 26.74
C LEU A 195 18.75 22.62 26.07
N GLY A 196 19.01 22.62 24.76
CA GLY A 196 19.48 21.45 24.03
C GLY A 196 18.37 20.46 23.65
N LEU A 197 17.10 20.82 23.85
CA LEU A 197 15.96 19.98 23.54
C LEU A 197 15.78 19.78 22.02
N ASP A 198 15.32 18.60 21.63
CA ASP A 198 15.01 18.19 20.26
C ASP A 198 13.51 18.00 20.08
N PHE A 199 12.87 18.88 19.33
CA PHE A 199 11.46 18.75 18.98
C PHE A 199 11.27 18.27 17.55
N SER A 200 10.33 17.35 17.35
CA SER A 200 9.85 17.00 16.01
C SER A 200 8.35 16.81 15.98
N LEU A 201 7.72 17.27 14.90
CA LEU A 201 6.30 17.10 14.61
C LEU A 201 6.16 16.48 13.21
N ALA A 202 5.42 15.39 13.10
CA ALA A 202 5.12 14.72 11.83
C ALA A 202 3.61 14.69 11.61
N ALA A 203 3.17 15.11 10.43
CA ALA A 203 1.76 15.16 10.06
C ALA A 203 1.54 14.37 8.77
N TYR A 204 0.48 13.56 8.75
CA TYR A 204 0.11 12.69 7.64
C TYR A 204 -1.33 12.96 7.24
N TRP A 205 -1.58 13.02 5.94
CA TRP A 205 -2.91 13.06 5.33
C TRP A 205 -2.98 11.97 4.28
N VAL A 206 -3.80 10.96 4.51
CA VAL A 206 -3.91 9.79 3.62
C VAL A 206 -5.33 9.69 3.11
N GLY A 207 -5.49 9.62 1.78
CA GLY A 207 -6.78 9.44 1.12
C GLY A 207 -7.42 8.08 1.40
N LYS A 208 -8.71 7.97 1.10
CA LYS A 208 -9.44 6.70 1.14
C LYS A 208 -8.90 5.75 0.08
N MET A 209 -8.83 4.46 0.40
CA MET A 209 -8.46 3.40 -0.55
C MET A 209 -9.26 2.13 -0.27
N LYS A 210 -9.33 1.24 -1.26
CA LYS A 210 -9.88 -0.10 -1.12
C LYS A 210 -8.77 -1.01 -0.59
N TRP A 211 -9.00 -1.59 0.59
CA TRP A 211 -8.03 -2.45 1.27
C TRP A 211 -8.08 -3.90 0.75
N SER A 212 -9.27 -4.38 0.45
CA SER A 212 -9.50 -5.68 -0.17
C SER A 212 -10.74 -5.61 -1.07
N ARG A 213 -11.08 -6.70 -1.78
CA ARG A 213 -12.28 -6.74 -2.62
C ARG A 213 -13.54 -6.25 -1.90
N ASN A 214 -13.64 -6.53 -0.60
CA ASN A 214 -14.87 -6.30 0.18
C ASN A 214 -14.70 -5.23 1.26
N THR A 215 -13.51 -4.64 1.43
CA THR A 215 -13.23 -3.75 2.57
C THR A 215 -12.51 -2.49 2.13
N TRP A 216 -12.78 -1.39 2.81
CA TRP A 216 -12.12 -0.11 2.58
C TRP A 216 -11.18 0.26 3.73
N ALA A 217 -10.30 1.21 3.49
CA ALA A 217 -9.65 2.00 4.52
C ALA A 217 -10.01 3.46 4.27
N ASP A 218 -10.77 4.05 5.19
CA ASP A 218 -11.18 5.44 5.11
C ASP A 218 -9.97 6.38 5.21
N LYS A 219 -10.18 7.62 4.73
CA LYS A 219 -9.18 8.67 4.84
C LYS A 219 -8.88 8.96 6.31
N TYR A 220 -7.63 9.24 6.62
CA TYR A 220 -7.24 9.64 7.97
C TYR A 220 -6.22 10.77 7.96
N ARG A 221 -6.08 11.38 9.13
CA ARG A 221 -5.03 12.35 9.44
C ARG A 221 -4.35 11.90 10.71
N ARG A 222 -3.03 11.88 10.72
CA ARG A 222 -2.25 11.54 11.91
C ARG A 222 -1.24 12.63 12.20
N LEU A 223 -1.19 13.03 13.47
CA LEU A 223 -0.21 14.00 13.98
C LEU A 223 0.59 13.34 15.08
N ASP A 224 1.90 13.24 14.90
CA ASP A 224 2.83 12.64 15.86
C ASP A 224 3.82 13.70 16.34
N ALA A 225 4.13 13.70 17.63
CA ALA A 225 5.05 14.64 18.24
C ALA A 225 6.10 13.91 19.09
N ARG A 226 7.32 14.44 19.11
CA ARG A 226 8.40 13.97 19.97
C ARG A 226 9.17 15.15 20.55
N LEU A 227 9.49 15.05 21.83
CA LEU A 227 10.39 15.94 22.54
C LEU A 227 11.50 15.11 23.19
N GLY A 228 12.74 15.28 22.73
CA GLY A 228 13.93 14.63 23.24
C GLY A 228 14.81 15.59 24.04
N TYR A 229 15.41 15.09 25.11
CA TYR A 229 16.46 15.75 25.86
C TYR A 229 17.73 14.89 25.80
N PRO A 230 18.73 15.26 24.97
CA PRO A 230 20.03 14.64 25.03
C PRO A 230 20.73 15.07 26.33
N PHE A 231 21.36 14.12 27.01
CA PHE A 231 22.10 14.38 28.23
C PHE A 231 23.50 13.78 28.17
N GLN A 232 24.40 14.36 28.95
CA GLN A 232 25.70 13.80 29.25
C GLN A 232 25.87 13.84 30.77
N TRP A 233 25.97 12.68 31.41
CA TRP A 233 26.08 12.55 32.86
C TRP A 233 27.07 11.45 33.22
N ALA A 234 28.00 11.76 34.14
CA ALA A 234 29.03 10.82 34.59
C ALA A 234 29.82 10.13 33.46
N GLY A 235 30.11 10.85 32.38
CA GLY A 235 30.81 10.31 31.20
C GLY A 235 29.91 9.51 30.23
N GLN A 236 28.68 9.19 30.63
CA GLN A 236 27.70 8.50 29.79
C GLN A 236 26.88 9.52 28.99
N ARG A 237 26.70 9.27 27.69
CA ARG A 237 25.77 10.01 26.84
C ARG A 237 24.47 9.23 26.69
N GLY A 238 23.38 9.95 26.49
CA GLY A 238 22.08 9.34 26.26
C GLY A 238 21.01 10.35 25.90
N GLU A 239 19.78 9.88 25.83
CA GLU A 239 18.61 10.68 25.53
C GLU A 239 17.40 10.16 26.30
N ILE A 240 16.63 11.09 26.88
CA ILE A 240 15.25 10.83 27.32
C ILE A 240 14.32 11.47 26.30
N ALA A 241 13.37 10.72 25.76
CA ALA A 241 12.40 11.25 24.81
C ALA A 241 10.97 10.92 25.24
N TYR A 242 10.08 11.91 25.13
CA TYR A 242 8.64 11.76 25.24
C TYR A 242 8.03 11.78 23.84
N ILE A 243 7.25 10.77 23.50
CA ILE A 243 6.62 10.61 22.20
C ILE A 243 5.11 10.52 22.39
N VAL A 244 4.37 11.21 21.52
CA VAL A 244 2.92 11.08 21.39
C VAL A 244 2.59 10.75 19.93
N GLN A 245 1.96 9.61 19.72
CA GLN A 245 1.40 9.18 18.44
C GLN A 245 -0.10 9.46 18.41
N SER A 246 -0.60 9.89 17.25
CA SER A 246 -2.01 10.22 17.06
C SER A 246 -2.48 11.31 18.04
N LEU A 247 -1.68 12.38 18.16
CA LEU A 247 -1.94 13.56 19.01
C LEU A 247 -3.34 14.15 18.74
N ASN A 248 -3.82 14.03 17.51
CA ASN A 248 -5.14 14.48 17.05
C ASN A 248 -6.27 13.46 17.24
N GLY A 249 -6.04 12.37 17.98
CA GLY A 249 -7.06 11.39 18.37
C GLY A 249 -7.09 10.10 17.54
N ALA A 250 -8.07 9.26 17.86
CA ALA A 250 -8.24 7.95 17.27
C ALA A 250 -8.61 8.03 15.77
N HIS A 251 -8.06 7.11 14.98
CA HIS A 251 -8.37 6.97 13.56
C HIS A 251 -8.13 5.54 13.08
N GLY A 252 -8.76 5.16 11.97
CA GLY A 252 -8.56 3.85 11.37
C GLY A 252 -7.49 3.89 10.28
N GLU A 253 -6.48 3.03 10.38
CA GLU A 253 -5.44 2.89 9.34
C GLU A 253 -5.59 1.59 8.53
N PHE A 254 -6.32 0.60 9.05
CA PHE A 254 -6.44 -0.73 8.45
C PHE A 254 -7.89 -1.23 8.51
N LYS A 255 -8.44 -1.60 7.35
CA LYS A 255 -9.83 -2.08 7.21
C LYS A 255 -10.83 -1.25 8.03
N SER A 256 -10.72 0.08 7.96
CA SER A 256 -11.60 0.96 8.72
C SER A 256 -12.57 1.66 7.79
N TYR A 257 -13.84 1.33 7.91
CA TYR A 257 -14.91 1.87 7.06
C TYR A 257 -16.29 1.86 7.74
N GLY A 258 -16.29 1.90 9.07
CA GLY A 258 -17.51 1.90 9.88
C GLY A 258 -17.99 0.50 10.28
N ASP A 259 -17.12 -0.51 10.22
CA ASP A 259 -17.40 -1.87 10.67
C ASP A 259 -16.96 -2.06 12.15
N PRO A 260 -17.67 -2.84 12.97
CA PRO A 260 -17.23 -3.15 14.33
C PRO A 260 -15.83 -3.79 14.43
N ALA A 261 -15.35 -4.42 13.37
CA ALA A 261 -14.01 -5.02 13.28
C ALA A 261 -12.92 -4.05 12.79
N ASP A 262 -13.24 -2.77 12.62
CA ASP A 262 -12.31 -1.70 12.25
C ASP A 262 -11.07 -1.72 13.16
N ARG A 263 -9.87 -1.64 12.58
CA ARG A 263 -8.63 -1.52 13.36
C ARG A 263 -8.31 -0.05 13.59
N VAL A 264 -8.73 0.43 14.74
CA VAL A 264 -8.52 1.80 15.22
C VAL A 264 -7.18 1.93 15.94
N ILE A 265 -6.44 3.00 15.63
CA ILE A 265 -5.24 3.42 16.35
C ILE A 265 -5.61 4.62 17.22
N ASP A 266 -5.67 4.39 18.52
CA ASP A 266 -5.87 5.45 19.52
C ASP A 266 -4.61 6.29 19.74
N ARG A 267 -4.79 7.42 20.45
CA ARG A 267 -3.68 8.22 20.95
C ARG A 267 -2.81 7.38 21.89
N ARG A 268 -1.51 7.33 21.62
CA ARG A 268 -0.52 6.62 22.43
C ARG A 268 0.59 7.55 22.84
N GLN A 269 1.12 7.35 24.04
CA GLN A 269 2.24 8.14 24.55
C GLN A 269 3.18 7.24 25.33
N TRP A 270 4.48 7.48 25.19
CA TRP A 270 5.49 6.70 25.91
C TRP A 270 6.76 7.51 26.12
N LEU A 271 7.58 7.04 27.07
CA LEU A 271 8.92 7.54 27.33
C LEU A 271 9.93 6.54 26.79
N ASN A 272 11.00 7.04 26.20
CA ASN A 272 12.14 6.25 25.76
C ASN A 272 13.41 6.76 26.45
N LEU A 273 14.25 5.83 26.90
CA LEU A 273 15.59 6.10 27.42
C LEU A 273 16.60 5.36 26.54
N ARG A 274 17.50 6.10 25.90
CA ARG A 274 18.63 5.56 25.15
C ARG A 274 19.93 5.92 25.87
N LEU A 275 20.84 4.95 25.97
CA LEU A 275 22.21 5.16 26.45
C LEU A 275 23.18 4.84 25.31
N ASP A 276 24.14 5.72 25.07
CA ASP A 276 25.14 5.60 24.02
C ASP A 276 26.42 4.99 24.62
N PHE A 277 26.59 3.66 24.52
CA PHE A 277 27.75 2.91 25.03
C PHE A 277 28.81 2.64 23.96
#